data_AF-A0A7W1S4C8-F1
#
_entry.id   AF-A0A7W1S4C8-F1
#
_cell.length_a   1.000
_cell.length_b   1.000
_cell.length_c   1.000
_cell.angle_alpha   90.00
_cell.angle_beta   90.00
_cell.angle_gamma   90.00
#
_symmetry.space_group_name_H-M   'P 1'
#
loop_
_entity.id
_entity.type
_entity.pdbx_description
1 polymer ?
#
loop_
_entity_poly.entity_id
_entity_poly.type
_entity_poly.pdbx_seq_one_letter_code
_entity_poly.pdbx_strand_id
1 'polypeptide(L)'
;IQVLSPDEVVPPIGGDLRLVDVETGRAQEVSVDGGMRDLYLKRFSEWRGGIQAECVKRGVHYVTVETSEAWEKVILQSMRRLGAVK
;
A
#
# COMPACT_ATOMS: atom_id res chain seq x y z
N ILE A 1 0.67 0.69 12.01
CA ILE A 1 -0.42 0.51 11.02
C ILE A 1 0.03 1.20 9.75
N GLN A 2 -0.11 0.55 8.61
CA GLN A 2 0.12 1.16 7.31
C GLN A 2 -1.21 1.29 6.59
N VAL A 3 -1.54 2.52 6.16
CA VAL A 3 -2.75 2.81 5.39
C VAL A 3 -2.38 2.80 3.91
N LEU A 4 -3.15 2.09 3.10
CA LEU A 4 -2.92 1.90 1.66
C LEU A 4 -4.16 2.31 0.88
N SER A 5 -3.97 2.93 -0.28
CA SER A 5 -5.06 3.09 -1.25
C SER A 5 -5.32 1.77 -1.99
N PRO A 6 -6.58 1.46 -2.35
CA PRO A 6 -6.89 0.37 -3.27
C PRO A 6 -6.11 0.45 -4.57
N ASP A 7 -5.85 1.68 -5.05
CA ASP A 7 -5.09 1.92 -6.28
C ASP A 7 -3.60 1.60 -6.12
N GLU A 8 -3.08 1.58 -4.89
CA GLU A 8 -1.71 1.12 -4.64
C GLU A 8 -1.62 -0.40 -4.60
N VAL A 9 -2.67 -1.09 -4.15
CA VAL A 9 -2.72 -2.55 -4.02
C VAL A 9 -3.09 -3.20 -5.36
N VAL A 10 -4.06 -2.62 -6.07
CA VAL A 10 -4.53 -3.04 -7.39
C VAL A 10 -4.55 -1.82 -8.29
N PRO A 11 -3.41 -1.47 -8.93
CA PRO A 11 -3.35 -0.29 -9.78
C PRO A 11 -4.33 -0.39 -10.95
N PRO A 12 -5.28 0.56 -11.11
CA PRO A 12 -6.23 0.56 -12.22
C PRO A 12 -5.63 1.22 -13.47
N ILE A 13 -4.30 1.22 -13.60
CA ILE A 13 -3.57 1.99 -14.60
C ILE A 13 -2.93 1.11 -15.67
N GLY A 14 -3.03 1.56 -16.92
CA GLY A 14 -2.46 0.94 -18.11
C GLY A 14 -2.53 1.90 -19.30
N GLY A 15 -1.58 1.77 -20.23
CA GLY A 15 -1.44 2.66 -21.38
C GLY A 15 -0.54 3.87 -21.10
N ASP A 16 -0.59 4.87 -21.98
CA ASP A 16 0.21 6.08 -21.87
C ASP A 16 -0.46 7.08 -20.94
N LEU A 17 0.23 7.42 -19.85
CA LEU A 17 -0.27 8.28 -18.79
C LEU A 17 0.61 9.52 -18.66
N ARG A 18 -0.02 10.64 -18.35
CA ARG A 18 0.67 11.83 -17.88
C ARG A 18 0.41 11.99 -16.39
N LEU A 19 1.34 11.52 -15.58
CA LEU A 19 1.27 11.65 -14.14
C LEU A 19 1.68 13.06 -13.73
N VAL A 20 0.97 13.65 -12.78
CA VAL A 20 1.37 14.91 -12.15
C VAL A 20 1.75 14.60 -10.72
N ASP A 21 3.01 14.85 -10.39
CA ASP A 21 3.54 14.77 -9.04
C ASP A 21 2.84 15.83 -8.17
N VAL A 22 2.24 15.40 -7.06
CA VAL A 22 1.46 16.29 -6.18
C VAL A 22 2.36 17.13 -5.27
N GLU A 23 3.57 16.66 -4.98
CA GLU A 23 4.58 17.34 -4.18
C GLU A 23 5.30 18.44 -4.97
N THR A 24 5.56 18.20 -6.27
CA THR A 24 6.36 19.11 -7.10
C THR A 24 5.59 19.79 -8.24
N GLY A 25 4.39 19.31 -8.56
CA GLY A 25 3.57 19.79 -9.68
C GLY A 25 4.12 19.41 -11.07
N ARG A 26 5.18 18.60 -11.14
CA ARG A 26 5.81 18.20 -12.40
C ARG A 26 4.98 17.13 -13.09
N ALA A 27 4.80 17.29 -14.40
CA ALA A 27 4.20 16.25 -15.22
C ALA A 27 5.28 15.29 -15.75
N GLN A 28 5.00 14.00 -15.73
CA GLN A 28 5.83 12.97 -16.33
C GLN A 28 4.97 12.06 -17.21
N GLU A 29 5.43 11.83 -18.43
CA GLU A 29 4.86 10.82 -19.31
C GLU A 29 5.38 9.44 -18.92
N VAL A 30 4.45 8.50 -18.72
CA VAL A 30 4.72 7.15 -18.28
C VAL A 30 3.87 6.20 -19.11
N SER A 31 4.52 5.30 -19.83
CA SER A 31 3.84 4.18 -20.49
C SER A 31 3.76 3.01 -19.51
N VAL A 32 2.55 2.71 -19.04
CA VAL A 32 2.31 1.59 -18.12
C VAL A 32 1.88 0.38 -18.94
N ASP A 33 2.81 -0.53 -19.15
CA ASP A 33 2.55 -1.86 -19.70
C ASP A 33 2.45 -2.93 -18.59
N GLY A 34 2.18 -4.18 -18.98
CA GLY A 34 2.09 -5.30 -18.04
C GLY A 34 3.39 -5.53 -17.26
N GLY A 35 4.56 -5.34 -17.89
CA GLY A 35 5.86 -5.53 -17.23
C GLY A 35 6.14 -4.46 -16.17
N MET A 36 5.74 -3.21 -16.43
CA MET A 36 5.84 -2.11 -15.48
C MET A 36 4.90 -2.33 -14.29
N ARG A 37 3.68 -2.82 -14.53
CA ARG A 37 2.74 -3.22 -13.47
C ARG A 37 3.33 -4.33 -12.58
N ASP A 38 3.90 -5.37 -13.18
CA ASP A 38 4.51 -6.47 -12.44
C ASP A 38 5.71 -6.01 -11.61
N LEU A 39 6.55 -5.14 -12.18
CA LEU A 39 7.68 -4.53 -11.48
C LEU A 39 7.21 -3.69 -10.28
N TYR A 40 6.15 -2.91 -10.45
CA TYR A 40 5.54 -2.15 -9.36
C TYR A 40 5.06 -3.08 -8.24
N LEU A 41 4.28 -4.11 -8.56
CA LEU A 41 3.75 -5.05 -7.57
C LEU A 41 4.87 -5.80 -6.82
N LYS A 42 5.95 -6.17 -7.53
CA LYS A 42 7.14 -6.77 -6.93
C LYS A 42 7.77 -5.81 -5.90
N ARG A 43 8.07 -4.58 -6.30
CA ARG A 43 8.68 -3.57 -5.41
C ARG A 43 7.78 -3.23 -4.23
N PHE A 44 6.47 -3.14 -4.47
CA PHE A 44 5.47 -2.89 -3.43
C PHE A 44 5.45 -4.00 -2.38
N SER A 45 5.49 -5.27 -2.82
CA SER A 45 5.58 -6.43 -1.93
C SER A 45 6.88 -6.45 -1.12
N GLU A 46 8.02 -6.19 -1.78
CA GLU A 46 9.34 -6.12 -1.12
C GLU A 46 9.39 -5.02 -0.06
N TRP A 47 8.86 -3.84 -0.37
CA TRP A 47 8.80 -2.71 0.56
C TRP A 47 7.95 -3.01 1.79
N ARG A 48 6.72 -3.54 1.59
CA ARG A 48 5.84 -3.98 2.68
C ARG A 48 6.50 -5.07 3.53
N GLY A 49 7.16 -6.03 2.90
CA GLY A 49 7.87 -7.12 3.58
C GLY A 49 9.01 -6.58 4.45
N GLY A 50 9.76 -5.59 3.96
CA GLY A 50 10.81 -4.91 4.72
C GLY A 50 10.29 -4.23 5.97
N ILE A 51 9.20 -3.45 5.85
CA ILE A 51 8.56 -2.80 7.00
C ILE A 51 8.07 -3.84 8.00
N GLN A 52 7.38 -4.88 7.52
CA GLN A 52 6.89 -5.97 8.39
C GLN A 52 8.03 -6.64 9.15
N ALA A 53 9.15 -6.95 8.48
CA ALA A 53 10.30 -7.59 9.11
C ALA A 53 10.90 -6.70 10.21
N GLU A 54 11.04 -5.39 9.97
CA GLU A 54 11.53 -4.44 10.96
C GLU A 54 10.59 -4.29 12.16
N CYS A 55 9.27 -4.30 11.95
CA CYS A 55 8.30 -4.30 13.04
C CYS A 55 8.40 -5.57 13.88
N VAL A 56 8.46 -6.75 13.25
CA VAL A 56 8.57 -8.04 13.95
C VAL A 56 9.85 -8.13 14.78
N LYS A 57 11.00 -7.68 14.24
CA LYS A 57 12.28 -7.63 14.97
C LYS A 57 12.19 -6.81 16.26
N ARG A 58 11.31 -5.81 16.30
CA ARG A 58 11.11 -4.90 17.44
C ARG A 58 9.94 -5.30 18.35
N GLY A 59 9.28 -6.43 18.08
CA GLY A 59 8.09 -6.85 18.81
C GLY A 59 6.86 -5.96 18.56
N VAL A 60 6.85 -5.19 17.46
CA VAL A 60 5.77 -4.27 17.10
C VAL A 60 4.78 -4.99 16.18
N HIS A 61 3.49 -4.89 16.49
CA HIS A 61 2.43 -5.38 15.61
C HIS A 61 2.37 -4.56 14.32
N TYR A 62 2.44 -5.25 13.20
CA TYR A 62 2.30 -4.67 11.87
C TYR A 62 0.99 -5.13 11.23
N VAL A 63 0.26 -4.17 10.67
CA VAL A 63 -0.99 -4.41 9.96
C VAL A 63 -1.17 -3.37 8.88
N THR A 64 -1.64 -3.82 7.73
CA THR A 64 -2.04 -3.00 6.59
C THR A 64 -3.55 -2.87 6.59
N VAL A 65 -4.04 -1.68 6.25
CA VAL A 65 -5.46 -1.40 6.06
C VAL A 65 -5.64 -0.67 4.74
N GLU A 66 -6.65 -1.02 3.97
CA GLU A 66 -6.99 -0.28 2.75
C GLU A 66 -8.00 0.82 3.06
N THR A 67 -7.91 1.97 2.38
CA THR A 67 -8.84 3.10 2.58
C THR A 67 -10.27 2.78 2.14
N SER A 68 -10.46 1.72 1.37
CA SER A 68 -11.78 1.18 1.00
C SER A 68 -12.42 0.31 2.08
N GLU A 69 -11.68 -0.11 3.10
CA GLU A 69 -12.22 -0.95 4.17
C GLU A 69 -13.08 -0.14 5.14
N ALA A 70 -14.26 -0.68 5.49
CA ALA A 70 -15.12 -0.11 6.50
C ALA A 70 -14.38 0.00 7.86
N TRP A 71 -14.50 1.15 8.50
CA TRP A 71 -13.76 1.49 9.72
C TRP A 71 -14.02 0.51 10.87
N GLU A 72 -15.26 0.02 11.02
CA GLU A 72 -15.64 -0.95 12.03
C GLU A 72 -14.87 -2.26 11.85
N LYS A 73 -14.67 -2.68 10.60
CA LYS A 73 -13.91 -3.89 10.26
C LYS A 73 -12.44 -3.73 10.64
N VAL A 74 -11.86 -2.57 10.38
CA VAL A 74 -10.46 -2.25 10.74
C VAL A 74 -10.24 -2.34 12.25
N ILE A 75 -11.10 -1.71 13.05
CA ILE A 75 -10.97 -1.75 14.52
C ILE A 75 -11.25 -3.16 15.06
N LEU A 76 -12.39 -3.75 14.72
CA LEU A 76 -12.89 -4.95 15.40
C LEU A 76 -12.19 -6.23 14.94
N GLN A 77 -11.72 -6.30 13.68
CA GLN A 77 -11.05 -7.49 13.17
C GLN A 77 -9.53 -7.32 13.17
N SER A 78 -9.02 -6.21 12.64
CA SER A 78 -7.59 -6.04 12.45
C SER A 78 -6.89 -5.62 13.75
N MET A 79 -7.37 -4.57 14.43
CA MET A 79 -6.72 -4.08 15.66
C MET A 79 -6.99 -4.97 16.88
N ARG A 80 -8.21 -5.50 17.02
CA ARG A 80 -8.59 -6.39 18.13
C ARG A 80 -7.84 -7.74 18.09
N ARG A 81 -7.66 -8.33 16.89
CA ARG A 81 -6.87 -9.57 16.72
C ARG A 81 -5.40 -9.40 17.09
N LEU A 82 -4.88 -8.18 17.00
CA LEU A 82 -3.50 -7.83 17.37
C LEU A 82 -3.37 -7.44 18.85
N GLY A 83 -4.46 -7.47 19.63
CA GLY A 83 -4.45 -7.07 21.04
C GLY A 83 -4.24 -5.56 21.26
N ALA A 84 -4.30 -4.75 20.19
CA ALA A 84 -4.09 -3.30 20.25
C ALA A 84 -5.30 -2.54 20.82
N VAL A 85 -6.49 -3.16 20.81
CA VAL A 85 -7.75 -2.60 21.34
C VAL A 85 -8.47 -3.71 22.12
N LYS A 86 -9.01 -3.38 23.30
CA LYS A 86 -9.84 -4.28 24.13
C LYS A 86 -11.30 -4.20 23.70
#